data_AF-A0A9C9MIW9-F1
#
_entry.id   AF-A0A9C9MIW9-F1
#
_cell.length_a   1.000
_cell.length_b   1.000
_cell.length_c   1.000
_cell.angle_alpha   90.00
_cell.angle_beta   90.00
_cell.angle_gamma   90.00
#
_symmetry.space_group_name_H-M   'P 1'
#
loop_
_entity.id
_entity.type
_entity.pdbx_description
1 polymer ?
#
loop_
_entity_poly.entity_id
_entity_poly.type
_entity_poly.pdbx_seq_one_letter_code
_entity_poly.pdbx_strand_id
1 'polypeptide(L)'
;MSPRPTISTFLSRLFLYINISIFIILFRTELLLAQSGLELIHADKQVTKEQNGEIINILEGNVHFRQDTLEMYCNNAIMYEKRNKLQFSDDVLITDGHRKLQALKIDYYTKEKIAYCFNSVRIKTRNDSMYTEYLRYNFKSDEADAKRNIYIHNSENSVQIWGQEGFYNPEKKQNRIWDNARFVKVDTSSGDTLDITAFKLEYFSGEEKKAVATKDVTILQGSLKAICDSAIYQTETEIVSLFYSPFAWYEDNKLSGKFMQAQFDSLKLKEIIVTEEAKAVSLVDSINNKENILTGNKIHFTIEKNKPKLVTATDNATSIYYLQTEKEKNQGCNYATSDTILVYFAEGKLDSIAIKGGSEGIYYPEEFKGKKVFENEQ
;
A
#
# COMPACT_ATOMS: atom_id res chain seq x y z
N MET A 1 52.95 -109.81 20.07
CA MET A 1 51.90 -109.81 19.03
C MET A 1 50.96 -108.66 19.32
N SER A 2 50.87 -107.69 18.40
CA SER A 2 49.93 -106.58 18.49
C SER A 2 48.49 -107.10 18.43
N PRO A 3 47.57 -106.43 19.14
CA PRO A 3 46.54 -105.73 18.39
C PRO A 3 46.24 -104.33 18.95
N ARG A 4 45.83 -103.45 18.02
CA ARG A 4 45.30 -102.10 18.28
C ARG A 4 44.02 -102.17 19.12
N PRO A 5 43.79 -101.18 19.99
CA PRO A 5 42.43 -100.75 20.30
C PRO A 5 42.11 -99.39 19.66
N THR A 6 40.87 -99.35 19.22
CA THR A 6 40.09 -98.30 18.57
C THR A 6 39.79 -97.09 19.47
N ILE A 7 39.52 -96.00 18.77
CA ILE A 7 39.11 -94.67 19.23
C ILE A 7 37.87 -94.75 20.13
N SER A 8 38.00 -94.28 21.37
CA SER A 8 36.89 -93.82 22.20
C SER A 8 37.40 -92.82 23.24
N THR A 9 37.06 -91.56 22.98
CA THR A 9 36.65 -90.49 23.91
C THR A 9 37.39 -90.21 25.24
N PHE A 10 37.38 -88.91 25.56
CA PHE A 10 37.62 -88.28 26.87
C PHE A 10 39.07 -88.00 27.29
N LEU A 11 39.43 -86.71 27.17
CA LEU A 11 40.04 -85.83 28.18
C LEU A 11 40.86 -84.75 27.43
N SER A 12 40.30 -83.55 27.27
CA SER A 12 40.42 -82.44 28.22
C SER A 12 41.58 -81.49 27.84
N ARG A 13 41.25 -80.19 27.88
CA ARG A 13 42.15 -79.04 27.94
C ARG A 13 42.83 -78.69 26.62
N LEU A 14 42.33 -77.64 25.97
CA LEU A 14 43.04 -76.35 25.83
C LEU A 14 42.33 -75.51 24.77
N PHE A 15 41.29 -74.76 25.13
CA PHE A 15 40.95 -73.56 24.35
C PHE A 15 40.87 -72.37 25.29
N LEU A 16 42.01 -71.70 25.27
CA LEU A 16 42.38 -70.45 25.90
C LEU A 16 41.54 -69.32 25.30
N TYR A 17 41.12 -68.42 26.18
CA TYR A 17 40.52 -67.13 25.86
C TYR A 17 41.35 -66.35 24.84
N ILE A 18 40.77 -66.05 23.68
CA ILE A 18 41.10 -64.85 22.89
C ILE A 18 39.78 -64.16 22.56
N ASN A 19 39.36 -63.31 23.50
CA ASN A 19 38.61 -62.10 23.16
C ASN A 19 39.65 -61.14 22.58
N ILE A 20 39.50 -60.72 21.32
CA ILE A 20 39.88 -59.40 20.78
C ILE A 20 39.65 -59.40 19.26
N SER A 21 38.75 -58.50 18.83
CA SER A 21 38.64 -57.85 17.51
C SER A 21 38.22 -58.68 16.29
N ILE A 22 36.96 -58.50 15.85
CA ILE A 22 36.66 -57.96 14.51
C ILE A 22 35.54 -56.93 14.64
N PHE A 23 35.85 -55.75 14.15
CA PHE A 23 35.03 -54.56 14.01
C PHE A 23 34.07 -54.79 12.83
N ILE A 24 32.76 -54.84 13.07
CA ILE A 24 31.76 -54.49 12.03
C ILE A 24 30.83 -53.46 12.64
N ILE A 25 31.07 -52.23 12.19
CA ILE A 25 30.18 -51.09 12.23
C ILE A 25 28.82 -51.54 11.69
N LEU A 26 27.85 -51.76 12.58
CA LEU A 26 26.44 -51.59 12.23
C LEU A 26 26.04 -50.21 12.74
N PHE A 27 26.48 -49.21 11.97
CA PHE A 27 25.79 -47.94 11.82
C PHE A 27 24.31 -48.32 11.58
N ARG A 28 23.46 -48.23 12.62
CA ARG A 28 22.04 -48.19 12.34
C ARG A 28 21.85 -46.95 11.50
N THR A 29 21.35 -47.18 10.30
CA THR A 29 20.93 -46.20 9.32
C THR A 29 19.80 -45.34 9.93
N GLU A 30 20.16 -44.35 10.73
CA GLU A 30 19.41 -43.11 10.77
C GLU A 30 19.84 -42.28 9.57
N LEU A 31 19.29 -42.64 8.42
CA LEU A 31 19.30 -41.77 7.26
C LEU A 31 18.07 -42.11 6.43
N LEU A 32 16.96 -41.40 6.70
CA LEU A 32 16.40 -40.43 5.76
C LEU A 32 15.02 -39.96 6.25
N LEU A 33 14.95 -39.03 7.21
CA LEU A 33 13.88 -38.02 7.30
C LEU A 33 14.40 -36.71 7.93
N ALA A 34 15.60 -36.27 7.55
CA ALA A 34 16.05 -34.90 7.84
C ALA A 34 15.72 -33.94 6.68
N GLN A 35 14.65 -34.20 5.91
CA GLN A 35 14.40 -33.48 4.66
C GLN A 35 13.44 -32.29 4.80
N SER A 36 12.80 -32.10 5.95
CA SER A 36 11.91 -30.95 6.18
C SER A 36 12.24 -30.13 7.43
N GLY A 37 13.07 -30.60 8.38
CA GLY A 37 13.29 -29.89 9.65
C GLY A 37 12.01 -29.67 10.47
N LEU A 38 10.93 -30.36 10.13
CA LEU A 38 9.62 -30.28 10.77
C LEU A 38 9.54 -31.28 11.91
N GLU A 39 9.17 -30.80 13.09
CA GLU A 39 9.04 -31.58 14.31
C GLU A 39 7.65 -31.34 14.91
N LEU A 40 6.95 -32.43 15.25
CA LEU A 40 5.79 -32.37 16.14
C LEU A 40 6.30 -32.32 17.57
N ILE A 41 6.14 -31.18 18.25
CA ILE A 41 6.62 -30.95 19.61
C ILE A 41 5.61 -31.50 20.62
N HIS A 42 4.33 -31.21 20.41
CA HIS A 42 3.26 -31.65 21.32
C HIS A 42 1.91 -31.80 20.60
N ALA A 43 1.11 -32.76 21.06
CA ALA A 43 -0.32 -32.87 20.83
C ALA A 43 -0.92 -33.70 21.97
N ASP A 44 -2.11 -33.34 22.46
CA ASP A 44 -2.76 -34.09 23.53
C ASP A 44 -3.22 -35.47 23.03
N LYS A 45 -3.55 -35.57 21.74
CA LYS A 45 -3.95 -36.81 21.08
C LYS A 45 -3.48 -36.85 19.64
N GLN A 46 -2.96 -38.01 19.23
CA GLN A 46 -2.60 -38.33 17.85
C GLN A 46 -3.28 -39.63 17.40
N VAL A 47 -3.90 -39.59 16.22
CA VAL A 47 -4.51 -40.76 15.58
C VAL A 47 -3.99 -40.88 14.15
N THR A 48 -3.29 -41.96 13.86
CA THR A 48 -2.84 -42.29 12.51
C THR A 48 -3.92 -43.08 11.77
N LYS A 49 -4.25 -42.67 10.55
CA LYS A 49 -5.19 -43.37 9.67
C LYS A 49 -4.59 -43.55 8.28
N GLU A 50 -5.00 -44.62 7.60
CA GLU A 50 -4.79 -44.77 6.17
C GLU A 50 -6.08 -44.38 5.45
N GLN A 51 -6.01 -43.40 4.55
CA GLN A 51 -7.14 -42.94 3.73
C GLN A 51 -6.71 -42.88 2.27
N ASN A 52 -7.40 -43.61 1.40
CA ASN A 52 -7.09 -43.70 -0.04
C ASN A 52 -5.61 -44.05 -0.33
N GLY A 53 -4.99 -44.93 0.48
CA GLY A 53 -3.59 -45.34 0.32
C GLY A 53 -2.57 -44.31 0.82
N GLU A 54 -2.99 -43.29 1.56
CA GLU A 54 -2.14 -42.30 2.20
C GLU A 54 -2.27 -42.36 3.73
N ILE A 55 -1.12 -42.34 4.42
CA ILE A 55 -1.07 -42.22 5.88
C ILE A 55 -1.26 -40.74 6.25
N ILE A 56 -2.25 -40.48 7.11
CA ILE A 56 -2.53 -39.18 7.68
C ILE A 56 -2.47 -39.26 9.20
N ASN A 57 -1.97 -38.21 9.85
CA ASN A 57 -2.00 -38.07 11.31
C ASN A 57 -2.99 -36.97 11.68
N ILE A 58 -4.01 -37.33 12.46
CA ILE A 58 -5.00 -36.41 13.01
C ILE A 58 -4.54 -36.06 14.43
N LEU A 59 -4.38 -34.77 14.71
CA LEU A 59 -3.81 -34.23 15.93
C LEU A 59 -4.84 -33.31 16.59
N GLU A 60 -5.10 -33.52 17.87
CA GLU A 60 -6.12 -32.80 18.65
C GLU A 60 -5.52 -32.35 19.99
N GLY A 61 -5.83 -31.11 20.38
CA GLY A 61 -5.46 -30.49 21.65
C GLY A 61 -4.02 -29.98 21.70
N ASN A 62 -3.85 -28.68 21.98
CA ASN A 62 -2.56 -28.01 22.20
C ASN A 62 -1.48 -28.35 21.15
N VAL A 63 -1.87 -28.51 19.88
CA VAL A 63 -0.96 -29.00 18.84
C VAL A 63 0.12 -27.95 18.57
N HIS A 64 1.37 -28.39 18.64
CA HIS A 64 2.55 -27.56 18.45
C HIS A 64 3.55 -28.24 17.52
N PHE A 65 3.81 -27.60 16.38
CA PHE A 65 4.90 -27.96 15.47
C PHE A 65 6.00 -26.92 15.48
N ARG A 66 7.22 -27.36 15.21
CA ARG A 66 8.38 -26.52 14.94
C ARG A 66 8.98 -26.83 13.58
N GLN A 67 9.34 -25.81 12.81
CA GLN A 67 10.16 -25.98 11.61
C GLN A 67 11.20 -24.86 11.52
N ASP A 68 12.47 -25.21 11.68
CA ASP A 68 13.57 -24.26 11.86
C ASP A 68 13.28 -23.28 13.02
N THR A 69 13.02 -22.01 12.71
CA THR A 69 12.63 -20.97 13.69
C THR A 69 11.12 -20.76 13.79
N LEU A 70 10.33 -21.40 12.92
CA LEU A 70 8.88 -21.27 12.92
C LEU A 70 8.26 -22.16 13.99
N GLU A 71 7.50 -21.55 14.87
CA GLU A 71 6.63 -22.21 15.83
C GLU A 71 5.17 -22.09 15.35
N MET A 72 4.47 -23.23 15.27
CA MET A 72 3.11 -23.33 14.73
C MET A 72 2.19 -23.96 15.76
N TYR A 73 1.18 -23.21 16.19
CA TYR A 73 0.24 -23.60 17.25
C TYR A 73 -1.19 -23.63 16.72
N CYS A 74 -1.97 -24.63 17.15
CA CYS A 74 -3.41 -24.72 16.89
C CYS A 74 -4.06 -25.73 17.84
N ASN A 75 -5.40 -25.80 17.84
CA ASN A 75 -6.09 -26.88 18.56
C ASN A 75 -6.22 -28.16 17.73
N ASN A 76 -6.37 -28.05 16.41
CA ASN A 76 -6.60 -29.20 15.54
C ASN A 76 -5.70 -29.14 14.30
N ALA A 77 -5.04 -30.25 13.98
CA ALA A 77 -4.24 -30.37 12.78
C ALA A 77 -4.38 -31.73 12.09
N ILE A 78 -4.23 -31.74 10.77
CA ILE A 78 -4.06 -32.96 9.98
C ILE A 78 -2.73 -32.86 9.25
N MET A 79 -1.87 -33.85 9.47
CA MET A 79 -0.60 -33.99 8.77
C MET A 79 -0.72 -35.04 7.65
N TYR A 80 -0.40 -34.60 6.43
CA TYR A 80 -0.33 -35.42 5.23
C TYR A 80 1.14 -35.63 4.84
N GLU A 81 1.71 -36.77 5.21
CA GLU A 81 3.15 -37.03 5.03
C GLU A 81 3.54 -37.07 3.55
N LYS A 82 2.79 -37.83 2.72
CA LYS A 82 3.07 -37.93 1.27
C LYS A 82 2.96 -36.57 0.56
N ARG A 83 2.09 -35.68 1.04
CA ARG A 83 1.84 -34.35 0.45
C ARG A 83 2.74 -33.26 1.03
N ASN A 84 3.54 -33.53 2.05
CA ASN A 84 4.30 -32.51 2.80
C ASN A 84 3.40 -31.34 3.24
N LYS A 85 2.21 -31.66 3.76
CA LYS A 85 1.17 -30.66 4.08
C LYS A 85 0.69 -30.81 5.52
N LEU A 86 0.59 -29.69 6.21
CA LEU A 86 -0.15 -29.53 7.46
C LEU A 86 -1.42 -28.73 7.17
N GLN A 87 -2.55 -29.20 7.67
CA GLN A 87 -3.81 -28.47 7.66
C GLN A 87 -4.17 -28.15 9.11
N PHE A 88 -4.09 -26.88 9.48
CA PHE A 88 -4.40 -26.38 10.80
C PHE A 88 -5.79 -25.76 10.84
N SER A 89 -6.51 -25.94 11.94
CA SER A 89 -7.80 -25.30 12.22
C SER A 89 -7.95 -24.92 13.69
N ASP A 90 -8.89 -24.01 13.95
CA ASP A 90 -9.25 -23.47 15.27
C ASP A 90 -8.13 -22.63 15.90
N ASP A 91 -8.13 -21.34 15.53
CA ASP A 91 -7.21 -20.29 16.00
C ASP A 91 -5.72 -20.63 15.83
N VAL A 92 -5.30 -20.67 14.56
CA VAL A 92 -3.93 -21.02 14.18
C VAL A 92 -3.00 -19.82 14.38
N LEU A 93 -1.82 -20.05 14.97
CA LEU A 93 -0.73 -19.08 15.06
C LEU A 93 0.55 -19.68 14.49
N ILE A 94 1.16 -19.01 13.52
CA ILE A 94 2.52 -19.27 13.04
C ILE A 94 3.40 -18.07 13.38
N THR A 95 4.55 -18.31 14.03
CA THR A 95 5.44 -17.23 14.50
C THR A 95 6.90 -17.64 14.47
N ASP A 96 7.79 -16.69 14.19
CA ASP A 96 9.24 -16.81 14.38
C ASP A 96 9.76 -15.93 15.54
N GLY A 97 8.85 -15.30 16.28
CA GLY A 97 9.14 -14.36 17.36
C GLY A 97 9.13 -12.89 16.91
N HIS A 98 9.44 -12.62 15.63
CA HIS A 98 9.40 -11.26 15.05
C HIS A 98 8.12 -11.00 14.26
N ARG A 99 7.57 -12.05 13.65
CA ARG A 99 6.33 -12.04 12.88
C ARG A 99 5.33 -12.98 13.53
N LYS A 100 4.07 -12.56 13.56
CA LYS A 100 2.92 -13.38 13.97
C LYS A 100 1.91 -13.43 12.84
N LEU A 101 1.61 -14.62 12.35
CA LEU A 101 0.59 -14.91 11.34
C LEU A 101 -0.53 -15.71 12.01
N GLN A 102 -1.76 -15.21 11.95
CA GLN A 102 -2.94 -15.79 12.58
C GLN A 102 -4.06 -15.95 11.56
N ALA A 103 -4.81 -17.04 11.64
CA ALA A 103 -6.03 -17.26 10.83
C ALA A 103 -6.88 -18.38 11.45
N LEU A 104 -8.14 -18.51 11.01
CA LEU A 104 -9.01 -19.61 11.44
C LEU A 104 -8.60 -20.97 10.85
N LYS A 105 -8.04 -20.94 9.63
CA LYS A 105 -7.52 -22.13 8.95
C LYS A 105 -6.24 -21.80 8.19
N ILE A 106 -5.24 -22.67 8.27
CA ILE A 106 -4.01 -22.56 7.49
C ILE A 106 -3.65 -23.91 6.87
N ASP A 107 -3.49 -23.93 5.55
CA ASP A 107 -2.86 -25.02 4.83
C ASP A 107 -1.39 -24.67 4.59
N TYR A 108 -0.48 -25.37 5.28
CA TYR A 108 0.96 -25.13 5.22
C TYR A 108 1.69 -26.26 4.49
N TYR A 109 2.41 -25.91 3.42
CA TYR A 109 3.23 -26.82 2.64
C TYR A 109 4.68 -26.74 3.10
N THR A 110 5.16 -27.79 3.75
CA THR A 110 6.38 -27.78 4.58
C THR A 110 7.66 -27.78 3.74
N LYS A 111 7.63 -28.39 2.55
CA LYS A 111 8.76 -28.40 1.61
C LYS A 111 8.93 -27.05 0.91
N GLU A 112 7.83 -26.48 0.44
CA GLU A 112 7.77 -25.19 -0.23
C GLU A 112 7.92 -24.03 0.76
N LYS A 113 7.51 -24.24 2.02
CA LYS A 113 7.33 -23.25 3.09
C LYS A 113 6.33 -22.15 2.71
N ILE A 114 5.17 -22.58 2.21
CA ILE A 114 4.08 -21.67 1.80
C ILE A 114 2.85 -21.96 2.67
N ALA A 115 2.29 -20.91 3.27
CA ALA A 115 1.01 -20.96 3.96
C ALA A 115 -0.11 -20.38 3.07
N TYR A 116 -1.24 -21.07 3.04
CA TYR A 116 -2.50 -20.57 2.53
C TYR A 116 -3.44 -20.38 3.72
N CYS A 117 -3.75 -19.14 4.04
CA CYS A 117 -4.49 -18.74 5.22
C CYS A 117 -5.89 -18.30 4.82
N PHE A 118 -6.89 -18.70 5.60
CA PHE A 118 -8.30 -18.47 5.28
C PHE A 118 -9.04 -17.91 6.50
N ASN A 119 -9.84 -16.88 6.24
CA ASN A 119 -10.77 -16.20 7.14
C ASN A 119 -10.10 -15.52 8.34
N SER A 120 -10.41 -14.24 8.55
CA SER A 120 -9.85 -13.45 9.65
C SER A 120 -8.32 -13.50 9.71
N VAL A 121 -7.66 -13.42 8.56
CA VAL A 121 -6.20 -13.50 8.48
C VAL A 121 -5.60 -12.21 9.02
N ARG A 122 -4.64 -12.35 9.94
CA ARG A 122 -3.85 -11.25 10.47
C ARG A 122 -2.37 -11.60 10.42
N ILE A 123 -1.57 -10.75 9.81
CA ILE A 123 -0.11 -10.83 9.91
C ILE A 123 0.41 -9.55 10.55
N LYS A 124 1.32 -9.68 11.50
CA LYS A 124 1.90 -8.56 12.22
C LYS A 124 3.41 -8.74 12.40
N THR A 125 4.16 -7.67 12.14
CA THR A 125 5.58 -7.52 12.47
C THR A 125 5.75 -6.39 13.49
N ARG A 126 6.98 -5.88 13.67
CA ARG A 126 7.24 -4.73 14.54
C ARG A 126 6.50 -3.48 14.07
N ASN A 127 6.55 -3.17 12.78
CA ASN A 127 6.06 -1.91 12.21
C ASN A 127 4.86 -2.10 11.27
N ASP A 128 4.59 -3.32 10.83
CA ASP A 128 3.52 -3.61 9.87
C ASP A 128 2.44 -4.49 10.50
N SER A 129 1.19 -4.20 10.14
CA SER A 129 0.08 -5.12 10.35
C SER A 129 -0.81 -5.15 9.11
N MET A 130 -1.28 -6.34 8.75
CA MET A 130 -2.22 -6.54 7.67
C MET A 130 -3.36 -7.46 8.09
N TYR A 131 -4.55 -7.14 7.62
CA TYR A 131 -5.79 -7.90 7.79
C TYR A 131 -6.39 -8.20 6.42
N THR A 132 -6.93 -9.40 6.23
CA THR A 132 -7.58 -9.84 4.98
C THR A 132 -8.36 -11.14 5.20
N GLU A 133 -9.20 -11.55 4.25
CA GLU A 133 -9.90 -12.84 4.31
C GLU A 133 -9.08 -14.01 3.76
N TYR A 134 -8.07 -13.73 2.94
CA TYR A 134 -7.19 -14.75 2.37
C TYR A 134 -5.78 -14.22 2.19
N LEU A 135 -4.80 -15.06 2.51
CA LEU A 135 -3.39 -14.78 2.31
C LEU A 135 -2.65 -16.04 1.85
N ARG A 136 -1.93 -15.94 0.75
CA ARG A 136 -0.81 -16.84 0.45
C ARG A 136 0.48 -16.17 0.93
N TYR A 137 1.21 -16.82 1.82
CA TYR A 137 2.47 -16.30 2.37
C TYR A 137 3.62 -17.26 2.08
N ASN A 138 4.72 -16.77 1.49
CA ASN A 138 5.92 -17.55 1.25
C ASN A 138 6.98 -17.24 2.31
N PHE A 139 7.27 -18.18 3.21
CA PHE A 139 8.24 -18.00 4.29
C PHE A 139 9.71 -18.03 3.84
N LYS A 140 10.00 -18.34 2.57
CA LYS A 140 11.36 -18.25 2.00
C LYS A 140 11.64 -16.89 1.41
N SER A 141 10.69 -16.35 0.65
CA SER A 141 10.85 -15.08 -0.05
C SER A 141 10.26 -13.89 0.70
N ASP A 142 9.37 -14.10 1.67
CA ASP A 142 8.52 -13.09 2.31
C ASP A 142 7.49 -12.42 1.40
N GLU A 143 7.23 -13.01 0.22
CA GLU A 143 6.15 -12.58 -0.66
C GLU A 143 4.77 -12.93 -0.08
N ALA A 144 3.81 -12.04 -0.31
CA ALA A 144 2.44 -12.20 0.13
C ALA A 144 1.45 -11.85 -0.98
N ASP A 145 0.48 -12.74 -1.23
CA ASP A 145 -0.70 -12.47 -2.07
C ASP A 145 -1.95 -12.44 -1.17
N ALA A 146 -2.59 -11.27 -1.05
CA ALA A 146 -3.76 -11.05 -0.21
C ALA A 146 -5.02 -10.83 -1.04
N LYS A 147 -6.18 -11.26 -0.54
CA LYS A 147 -7.47 -11.10 -1.23
C LYS A 147 -8.63 -10.85 -0.27
N ARG A 148 -9.50 -9.91 -0.68
CA ARG A 148 -10.70 -9.39 -0.03
C ARG A 148 -10.40 -8.63 1.26
N ASN A 149 -11.02 -7.46 1.39
CA ASN A 149 -10.97 -6.62 2.60
C ASN A 149 -9.55 -6.42 3.13
N ILE A 150 -8.61 -6.12 2.23
CA ILE A 150 -7.22 -5.87 2.62
C ILE A 150 -7.18 -4.56 3.39
N TYR A 151 -6.56 -4.60 4.56
CA TYR A 151 -6.18 -3.42 5.32
C TYR A 151 -4.74 -3.59 5.80
N ILE A 152 -3.87 -2.65 5.44
CA ILE A 152 -2.46 -2.60 5.83
C ILE A 152 -2.25 -1.33 6.65
N HIS A 153 -1.53 -1.46 7.76
CA HIS A 153 -1.07 -0.33 8.56
C HIS A 153 0.43 -0.46 8.80
N ASN A 154 1.19 0.53 8.33
CA ASN A 154 2.62 0.69 8.60
C ASN A 154 2.80 1.84 9.60
N SER A 155 3.15 1.51 10.84
CA SER A 155 3.25 2.48 11.94
C SER A 155 4.50 3.35 11.86
N GLU A 156 5.58 2.84 11.24
CA GLU A 156 6.83 3.58 11.06
C GLU A 156 6.65 4.78 10.12
N ASN A 157 5.90 4.60 9.04
CA ASN A 157 5.62 5.64 8.06
C ASN A 157 4.25 6.29 8.26
N SER A 158 3.47 5.90 9.28
CA SER A 158 2.10 6.41 9.51
C SER A 158 1.21 6.31 8.27
N VAL A 159 1.25 5.14 7.61
CA VAL A 159 0.53 4.85 6.37
C VAL A 159 -0.54 3.79 6.63
N GLN A 160 -1.69 3.97 5.98
CA GLN A 160 -2.79 3.02 5.96
C GLN A 160 -3.21 2.76 4.50
N ILE A 161 -3.44 1.50 4.14
CA ILE A 161 -3.79 1.10 2.77
C ILE A 161 -4.95 0.11 2.78
N TRP A 162 -5.90 0.27 1.87
CA TRP A 162 -7.04 -0.64 1.66
C TRP A 162 -7.16 -1.08 0.20
N GLY A 163 -7.77 -2.24 -0.04
CA GLY A 163 -8.18 -2.72 -1.37
C GLY A 163 -8.73 -4.14 -1.36
N GLN A 164 -9.02 -4.70 -2.54
CA GLN A 164 -9.58 -6.05 -2.66
C GLN A 164 -8.57 -7.11 -3.09
N GLU A 165 -7.53 -6.74 -3.80
CA GLU A 165 -6.43 -7.65 -4.13
C GLU A 165 -5.09 -6.96 -3.92
N GLY A 166 -4.10 -7.73 -3.47
CA GLY A 166 -2.83 -7.17 -3.09
C GLY A 166 -1.67 -8.14 -3.23
N PHE A 167 -0.51 -7.59 -3.55
CA PHE A 167 0.76 -8.29 -3.58
C PHE A 167 1.83 -7.49 -2.88
N TYR A 168 2.58 -8.13 -1.99
CA TYR A 168 3.77 -7.56 -1.37
C TYR A 168 5.04 -8.17 -1.97
N ASN A 169 5.92 -7.30 -2.48
CA ASN A 169 7.27 -7.64 -2.91
C ASN A 169 8.28 -7.18 -1.84
N PRO A 170 8.95 -8.09 -1.13
CA PRO A 170 9.91 -7.73 -0.08
C PRO A 170 11.22 -7.16 -0.63
N GLU A 171 11.70 -7.61 -1.78
CA GLU A 171 12.94 -7.09 -2.39
C GLU A 171 12.82 -5.59 -2.70
N LYS A 172 11.64 -5.16 -3.17
CA LYS A 172 11.33 -3.76 -3.49
C LYS A 172 10.68 -3.00 -2.34
N LYS A 173 10.36 -3.67 -1.22
CA LYS A 173 9.51 -3.14 -0.15
C LYS A 173 8.25 -2.48 -0.71
N GLN A 174 7.57 -3.21 -1.58
CA GLN A 174 6.50 -2.68 -2.43
C GLN A 174 5.18 -3.39 -2.15
N ASN A 175 4.14 -2.62 -1.82
CA ASN A 175 2.76 -3.08 -1.80
C ASN A 175 2.09 -2.66 -3.11
N ARG A 176 1.55 -3.61 -3.87
CA ARG A 176 0.70 -3.36 -5.04
C ARG A 176 -0.71 -3.76 -4.67
N ILE A 177 -1.65 -2.82 -4.72
CA ILE A 177 -3.05 -3.01 -4.35
C ILE A 177 -3.94 -2.61 -5.52
N TRP A 178 -4.98 -3.37 -5.82
CA TRP A 178 -5.93 -3.05 -6.88
C TRP A 178 -7.37 -3.39 -6.48
N ASP A 179 -8.29 -2.89 -7.29
CA ASP A 179 -9.74 -2.92 -7.08
C ASP A 179 -10.13 -2.12 -5.82
N ASN A 180 -10.43 -0.83 -6.05
CA ASN A 180 -10.76 0.18 -5.04
C ASN A 180 -9.62 0.40 -4.02
N ALA A 181 -8.42 0.67 -4.52
CA ALA A 181 -7.27 0.95 -3.68
C ALA A 181 -7.40 2.32 -3.00
N ARG A 182 -7.08 2.39 -1.71
CA ARG A 182 -7.03 3.64 -0.94
C ARG A 182 -5.73 3.71 -0.15
N PHE A 183 -5.08 4.85 -0.17
CA PHE A 183 -3.88 5.18 0.58
C PHE A 183 -4.16 6.39 1.46
N VAL A 184 -3.88 6.28 2.75
CA VAL A 184 -3.98 7.39 3.70
C VAL A 184 -2.65 7.55 4.41
N LYS A 185 -2.09 8.76 4.30
CA LYS A 185 -0.96 9.23 5.12
C LYS A 185 -1.51 10.09 6.26
N VAL A 186 -0.98 9.88 7.46
CA VAL A 186 -1.39 10.60 8.67
C VAL A 186 -0.19 11.34 9.25
N ASP A 187 -0.36 12.62 9.59
CA ASP A 187 0.54 13.33 10.48
C ASP A 187 0.04 13.10 11.92
N THR A 188 0.80 12.33 12.68
CA THR A 188 0.42 11.93 14.04
C THR A 188 0.46 13.08 15.06
N SER A 189 1.10 14.20 14.71
CA SER A 189 1.20 15.37 15.59
C SER A 189 -0.03 16.28 15.47
N SER A 190 -0.47 16.54 14.23
CA SER A 190 -1.63 17.40 13.94
C SER A 190 -2.95 16.64 13.80
N GLY A 191 -2.89 15.37 13.43
CA GLY A 191 -4.05 14.58 12.99
C GLY A 191 -4.46 14.82 11.54
N ASP A 192 -3.71 15.66 10.79
CA ASP A 192 -3.98 15.91 9.38
C ASP A 192 -3.74 14.66 8.54
N THR A 193 -4.46 14.56 7.43
CA THR A 193 -4.41 13.39 6.54
C THR A 193 -4.36 13.78 5.08
N LEU A 194 -3.63 12.99 4.29
CA LEU A 194 -3.72 12.97 2.84
C LEU A 194 -4.32 11.63 2.41
N ASP A 195 -5.47 11.68 1.72
CA ASP A 195 -6.22 10.51 1.25
C ASP A 195 -6.17 10.44 -0.27
N ILE A 196 -5.73 9.29 -0.81
CA ILE A 196 -5.61 9.03 -2.25
C ILE A 196 -6.36 7.73 -2.56
N THR A 197 -7.38 7.80 -3.38
CA THR A 197 -8.11 6.64 -3.91
C THR A 197 -7.82 6.44 -5.38
N ALA A 198 -7.73 5.19 -5.84
CA ALA A 198 -7.50 4.83 -7.23
C ALA A 198 -7.99 3.41 -7.55
N PHE A 199 -8.04 3.05 -8.82
CA PHE A 199 -8.23 1.65 -9.21
C PHE A 199 -7.04 0.78 -8.78
N LYS A 200 -5.82 1.28 -8.98
CA LYS A 200 -4.57 0.60 -8.61
C LYS A 200 -3.63 1.56 -7.87
N LEU A 201 -2.97 1.04 -6.85
CA LEU A 201 -1.98 1.74 -6.03
C LEU A 201 -0.72 0.90 -5.87
N GLU A 202 0.45 1.51 -6.06
CA GLU A 202 1.75 0.93 -5.73
C GLU A 202 2.46 1.80 -4.68
N TYR A 203 2.65 1.27 -3.47
CA TYR A 203 3.35 1.96 -2.38
C TYR A 203 4.72 1.34 -2.14
N PHE A 204 5.76 2.18 -2.19
CA PHE A 204 7.14 1.82 -1.91
C PHE A 204 7.54 2.38 -0.55
N SER A 205 8.01 1.52 0.36
CA SER A 205 8.45 1.91 1.71
C SER A 205 9.97 1.77 1.93
N GLY A 206 10.72 1.52 0.86
CA GLY A 206 12.18 1.42 0.85
C GLY A 206 12.89 2.78 0.85
N GLU A 207 13.93 2.92 0.04
CA GLU A 207 14.72 4.15 -0.06
C GLU A 207 13.92 5.28 -0.73
N GLU A 208 13.28 5.01 -1.87
CA GLU A 208 12.44 5.98 -2.55
C GLU A 208 10.97 5.81 -2.13
N LYS A 209 10.57 6.48 -1.05
CA LYS A 209 9.22 6.34 -0.48
C LYS A 209 8.18 7.12 -1.27
N LYS A 210 7.36 6.41 -2.04
CA LYS A 210 6.31 7.00 -2.89
C LYS A 210 5.07 6.13 -2.99
N ALA A 211 3.95 6.76 -3.26
CA ALA A 211 2.71 6.11 -3.70
C ALA A 211 2.43 6.48 -5.15
N VAL A 212 2.26 5.47 -6.01
CA VAL A 212 1.86 5.64 -7.41
C VAL A 212 0.41 5.19 -7.53
N ALA A 213 -0.48 6.10 -7.90
CA ALA A 213 -1.89 5.87 -8.05
C ALA A 213 -2.26 5.93 -9.54
N THR A 214 -2.99 4.93 -10.03
CA THR A 214 -3.30 4.78 -11.46
C THR A 214 -4.77 4.49 -11.66
N LYS A 215 -5.36 5.21 -12.61
CA LYS A 215 -6.74 5.18 -13.05
C LYS A 215 -7.74 5.63 -11.98
N ASP A 216 -8.62 6.54 -12.35
CA ASP A 216 -9.71 7.09 -11.53
C ASP A 216 -9.21 7.65 -10.18
N VAL A 217 -8.11 8.43 -10.22
CA VAL A 217 -7.46 8.94 -9.01
C VAL A 217 -8.25 10.11 -8.43
N THR A 218 -8.54 10.05 -7.13
CA THR A 218 -9.05 11.17 -6.33
C THR A 218 -8.15 11.41 -5.13
N ILE A 219 -7.87 12.67 -4.83
CA ILE A 219 -7.00 13.11 -3.74
C ILE A 219 -7.76 14.10 -2.87
N LEU A 220 -7.74 13.89 -1.55
CA LEU A 220 -8.40 14.75 -0.57
C LEU A 220 -7.39 15.17 0.52
N GLN A 221 -7.34 16.46 0.80
CA GLN A 221 -6.60 17.03 1.93
C GLN A 221 -7.25 18.37 2.32
N GLY A 222 -7.80 18.47 3.54
CA GLY A 222 -8.50 19.69 3.98
C GLY A 222 -9.57 20.13 2.96
N SER A 223 -9.49 21.37 2.47
CA SER A 223 -10.36 21.93 1.43
C SER A 223 -9.98 21.54 0.00
N LEU A 224 -8.85 20.85 -0.21
CA LEU A 224 -8.41 20.39 -1.52
C LEU A 224 -9.11 19.08 -1.88
N LYS A 225 -9.72 19.07 -3.06
CA LYS A 225 -10.15 17.86 -3.77
C LYS A 225 -9.57 17.90 -5.19
N ALA A 226 -8.74 16.93 -5.54
CA ALA A 226 -8.20 16.80 -6.89
C ALA A 226 -8.55 15.46 -7.52
N ILE A 227 -8.75 15.45 -8.84
CA ILE A 227 -9.10 14.28 -9.65
C ILE A 227 -8.20 14.28 -10.88
N CYS A 228 -7.70 13.10 -11.24
CA CYS A 228 -6.88 12.90 -12.44
C CYS A 228 -6.90 11.42 -12.86
N ASP A 229 -6.32 11.09 -14.01
CA ASP A 229 -6.13 9.67 -14.36
C ASP A 229 -5.07 9.03 -13.46
N SER A 230 -3.93 9.68 -13.26
CA SER A 230 -2.79 9.10 -12.55
C SER A 230 -2.08 10.13 -11.69
N ALA A 231 -1.54 9.71 -10.55
CA ALA A 231 -0.79 10.58 -9.64
C ALA A 231 0.41 9.85 -9.01
N ILE A 232 1.43 10.63 -8.65
CA ILE A 232 2.56 10.16 -7.85
C ILE A 232 2.66 11.07 -6.62
N TYR A 233 2.63 10.47 -5.44
CA TYR A 233 2.92 11.14 -4.17
C TYR A 233 4.31 10.75 -3.68
N GLN A 234 5.26 11.68 -3.69
CA GLN A 234 6.54 11.54 -3.00
C GLN A 234 6.36 11.87 -1.52
N THR A 235 6.54 10.87 -0.65
CA THR A 235 6.18 11.01 0.77
C THR A 235 7.17 11.87 1.57
N GLU A 236 8.43 11.96 1.14
CA GLU A 236 9.48 12.70 1.84
C GLU A 236 9.47 14.20 1.52
N THR A 237 9.23 14.54 0.24
CA THR A 237 9.12 15.94 -0.20
C THR A 237 7.68 16.47 -0.07
N GLU A 238 6.74 15.59 0.27
CA GLU A 238 5.31 15.85 0.31
C GLU A 238 4.77 16.52 -0.96
N ILE A 239 5.19 16.03 -2.12
CA ILE A 239 4.72 16.52 -3.42
C ILE A 239 3.80 15.48 -4.04
N VAL A 240 2.63 15.92 -4.49
CA VAL A 240 1.72 15.15 -5.33
C VAL A 240 1.81 15.71 -6.75
N SER A 241 2.21 14.88 -7.70
CA SER A 241 2.19 15.19 -9.13
C SER A 241 1.01 14.49 -9.79
N LEU A 242 0.14 15.25 -10.45
CA LEU A 242 -1.10 14.79 -11.07
C LEU A 242 -0.99 14.90 -12.60
N PHE A 243 -1.36 13.83 -13.28
CA PHE A 243 -1.13 13.65 -14.71
C PHE A 243 -2.43 13.44 -15.48
N TYR A 244 -2.37 13.73 -16.79
CA TYR A 244 -3.44 13.51 -17.77
C TYR A 244 -4.73 14.28 -17.46
N SER A 245 -4.66 15.60 -17.65
CA SER A 245 -5.78 16.53 -17.46
C SER A 245 -6.29 16.58 -16.00
N PRO A 246 -5.41 16.89 -15.03
CA PRO A 246 -5.81 17.03 -13.65
C PRO A 246 -6.78 18.19 -13.46
N PHE A 247 -7.66 17.98 -12.50
CA PHE A 247 -8.73 18.88 -12.16
C PHE A 247 -8.81 18.99 -10.63
N ALA A 248 -8.89 20.20 -10.07
CA ALA A 248 -8.96 20.38 -8.62
C ALA A 248 -9.95 21.46 -8.19
N TRP A 249 -10.54 21.26 -7.01
CA TRP A 249 -11.22 22.28 -6.23
C TRP A 249 -10.37 22.60 -5.00
N TYR A 250 -10.14 23.88 -4.76
CA TYR A 250 -9.55 24.38 -3.51
C TYR A 250 -10.31 25.63 -3.07
N GLU A 251 -10.97 25.53 -1.92
CA GLU A 251 -11.98 26.53 -1.49
C GLU A 251 -13.00 26.75 -2.64
N ASP A 252 -13.23 28.00 -3.03
CA ASP A 252 -14.15 28.37 -4.10
C ASP A 252 -13.52 28.33 -5.52
N ASN A 253 -12.30 27.82 -5.66
CA ASN A 253 -11.54 27.85 -6.90
C ASN A 253 -11.49 26.48 -7.58
N LYS A 254 -11.87 26.47 -8.86
CA LYS A 254 -11.74 25.35 -9.80
C LYS A 254 -10.47 25.53 -10.62
N LEU A 255 -9.57 24.55 -10.59
CA LEU A 255 -8.27 24.56 -11.24
C LEU A 255 -8.16 23.44 -12.28
N SER A 256 -7.60 23.72 -13.45
CA SER A 256 -7.39 22.72 -14.51
C SER A 256 -6.20 23.06 -15.40
N GLY A 257 -5.52 22.04 -15.94
CA GLY A 257 -4.42 22.15 -16.92
C GLY A 257 -4.04 20.77 -17.45
N LYS A 258 -2.90 20.61 -18.15
CA LYS A 258 -2.41 19.27 -18.54
C LYS A 258 -1.64 18.57 -17.42
N PHE A 259 -0.99 19.34 -16.55
CA PHE A 259 -0.22 18.85 -15.41
C PHE A 259 -0.45 19.74 -14.18
N MET A 260 -0.42 19.12 -13.00
CA MET A 260 -0.59 19.83 -11.74
C MET A 260 0.32 19.23 -10.67
N GLN A 261 0.88 20.08 -9.82
CA GLN A 261 1.58 19.69 -8.61
C GLN A 261 0.93 20.36 -7.40
N ALA A 262 0.71 19.59 -6.34
CA ALA A 262 0.34 20.10 -5.03
C ALA A 262 1.47 19.76 -4.06
N GLN A 263 2.00 20.78 -3.36
CA GLN A 263 3.00 20.59 -2.33
C GLN A 263 2.39 20.79 -0.94
N PHE A 264 2.77 19.92 -0.01
CA PHE A 264 2.35 19.97 1.38
C PHE A 264 3.56 20.15 2.30
N ASP A 265 3.27 20.53 3.54
CA ASP A 265 4.23 20.60 4.65
C ASP A 265 3.49 20.14 5.90
N SER A 266 3.92 19.01 6.46
CA SER A 266 3.19 18.33 7.53
C SER A 266 1.74 18.07 7.12
N LEU A 267 1.54 17.63 5.87
CA LEU A 267 0.25 17.37 5.23
C LEU A 267 -0.69 18.58 5.12
N LYS A 268 -0.19 19.80 5.29
CA LYS A 268 -0.93 21.04 5.01
C LYS A 268 -0.53 21.61 3.67
N LEU A 269 -1.51 21.88 2.82
CA LEU A 269 -1.29 22.43 1.49
C LEU A 269 -0.56 23.79 1.54
N LYS A 270 0.52 23.91 0.76
CA LYS A 270 1.35 25.12 0.64
C LYS A 270 1.25 25.79 -0.71
N GLU A 271 1.20 24.98 -1.76
CA GLU A 271 1.07 25.51 -3.10
C GLU A 271 0.43 24.50 -4.05
N ILE A 272 -0.21 25.05 -5.08
CA ILE A 272 -0.67 24.32 -6.25
C ILE A 272 -0.06 24.99 -7.48
N ILE A 273 0.65 24.23 -8.30
CA ILE A 273 1.19 24.66 -9.58
C ILE A 273 0.41 23.93 -10.67
N VAL A 274 -0.14 24.67 -11.61
CA VAL A 274 -0.84 24.16 -12.79
C VAL A 274 -0.08 24.60 -14.03
N THR A 275 0.22 23.69 -14.94
CA THR A 275 0.98 23.98 -16.16
C THR A 275 0.30 23.42 -17.41
N GLU A 276 0.55 24.10 -18.52
CA GLU A 276 -0.01 23.87 -19.86
C GLU A 276 -1.53 24.04 -19.87
N GLU A 277 -2.00 25.07 -20.56
CA GLU A 277 -3.42 25.46 -20.61
C GLU A 277 -4.02 25.65 -19.21
N ALA A 278 -3.23 26.27 -18.31
CA ALA A 278 -3.63 26.47 -16.93
C ALA A 278 -4.81 27.44 -16.84
N LYS A 279 -5.85 27.02 -16.12
CA LYS A 279 -7.09 27.78 -15.91
C LYS A 279 -7.52 27.68 -14.45
N ALA A 280 -7.83 28.83 -13.87
CA ALA A 280 -8.43 28.97 -12.56
C ALA A 280 -9.77 29.72 -12.69
N VAL A 281 -10.82 29.16 -12.09
CA VAL A 281 -12.18 29.69 -12.15
C VAL A 281 -12.71 29.86 -10.73
N SER A 282 -13.24 31.02 -10.38
CA SER A 282 -13.94 31.24 -9.12
C SER A 282 -15.35 31.77 -9.37
N LEU A 283 -16.31 31.30 -8.58
CA LEU A 283 -17.70 31.69 -8.71
C LEU A 283 -17.93 33.08 -8.09
N VAL A 284 -18.62 33.94 -8.85
CA VAL A 284 -19.00 35.29 -8.42
C VAL A 284 -20.43 35.32 -7.91
N ASP A 285 -21.34 34.60 -8.58
CA ASP A 285 -22.73 34.45 -8.18
C ASP A 285 -23.30 33.15 -8.77
N SER A 286 -23.74 32.23 -7.91
CA SER A 286 -24.32 30.93 -8.31
C SER A 286 -25.65 31.06 -9.06
N ILE A 287 -26.36 32.19 -8.94
CA ILE A 287 -27.66 32.41 -9.60
C ILE A 287 -27.47 32.90 -11.05
N ASN A 288 -26.39 33.65 -11.29
CA ASN A 288 -26.16 34.32 -12.58
C ASN A 288 -25.05 33.66 -13.42
N ASN A 289 -24.48 32.54 -12.98
CA ASN A 289 -23.36 31.83 -13.62
C ASN A 289 -22.20 32.76 -14.01
N LYS A 290 -21.90 33.75 -13.16
CA LYS A 290 -20.75 34.62 -13.37
C LYS A 290 -19.53 34.02 -12.73
N GLU A 291 -18.47 33.94 -13.52
CA GLU A 291 -17.22 33.31 -13.16
C GLU A 291 -16.08 34.31 -13.39
N ASN A 292 -15.23 34.47 -12.39
CA ASN A 292 -13.91 35.05 -12.64
C ASN A 292 -13.04 33.96 -13.23
N ILE A 293 -12.36 34.28 -14.32
CA ILE A 293 -11.51 33.34 -15.05
C ILE A 293 -10.11 33.93 -15.12
N LEU A 294 -9.12 33.13 -14.74
CA LEU A 294 -7.71 33.42 -14.90
C LEU A 294 -7.09 32.29 -15.71
N THR A 295 -6.40 32.61 -16.80
CA THR A 295 -5.68 31.64 -17.63
C THR A 295 -4.24 32.06 -17.82
N GLY A 296 -3.39 31.10 -18.21
CA GLY A 296 -2.01 31.30 -18.62
C GLY A 296 -1.37 29.96 -18.99
N ASN A 297 -0.12 29.95 -19.44
CA ASN A 297 0.60 28.68 -19.58
C ASN A 297 0.90 28.04 -18.22
N LYS A 298 1.10 28.87 -17.18
CA LYS A 298 1.31 28.43 -15.81
C LYS A 298 0.49 29.27 -14.85
N ILE A 299 -0.14 28.62 -13.87
CA ILE A 299 -0.75 29.26 -12.72
C ILE A 299 -0.11 28.68 -11.45
N HIS A 300 0.34 29.56 -10.55
CA HIS A 300 0.90 29.20 -9.24
C HIS A 300 0.05 29.79 -8.14
N PHE A 301 -0.63 28.94 -7.37
CA PHE A 301 -1.35 29.27 -6.15
C PHE A 301 -0.42 29.11 -4.95
N THR A 302 -0.13 30.20 -4.25
CA THR A 302 0.57 30.21 -2.95
C THR A 302 -0.45 30.29 -1.82
N ILE A 303 -0.31 29.40 -0.84
CA ILE A 303 -1.23 29.24 0.29
C ILE A 303 -0.50 29.52 1.60
N GLU A 304 -1.13 30.31 2.46
CA GLU A 304 -0.62 30.65 3.79
C GLU A 304 -1.75 30.55 4.81
N LYS A 305 -1.49 29.88 5.93
CA LYS A 305 -2.50 29.62 6.98
C LYS A 305 -3.80 29.01 6.42
N ASN A 306 -3.66 28.05 5.50
CA ASN A 306 -4.76 27.35 4.81
C ASN A 306 -5.66 28.26 3.96
N LYS A 307 -5.22 29.47 3.62
CA LYS A 307 -5.95 30.39 2.74
C LYS A 307 -5.09 30.80 1.54
N PRO A 308 -5.69 31.10 0.38
CA PRO A 308 -4.95 31.67 -0.73
C PRO A 308 -4.29 32.99 -0.30
N LYS A 309 -3.04 33.19 -0.71
CA LYS A 309 -2.25 34.41 -0.47
C LYS A 309 -1.95 35.14 -1.77
N LEU A 310 -1.49 34.40 -2.77
CA LEU A 310 -1.10 34.92 -4.06
C LEU A 310 -1.40 33.89 -5.14
N VAL A 311 -1.97 34.35 -6.25
CA VAL A 311 -2.10 33.56 -7.47
C VAL A 311 -1.37 34.27 -8.58
N THR A 312 -0.42 33.60 -9.21
CA THR A 312 0.38 34.15 -10.31
C THR A 312 0.08 33.37 -11.58
N ALA A 313 -0.46 34.03 -12.61
CA ALA A 313 -0.57 33.49 -13.95
C ALA A 313 0.54 34.07 -14.82
N THR A 314 1.28 33.22 -15.54
CA THR A 314 2.38 33.63 -16.42
C THR A 314 2.23 33.04 -17.82
N ASP A 315 2.89 33.71 -18.77
CA ASP A 315 2.96 33.39 -20.20
C ASP A 315 1.58 33.43 -20.87
N ASN A 316 1.27 34.54 -21.54
CA ASN A 316 -0.03 34.82 -22.16
C ASN A 316 -1.19 34.77 -21.16
N ALA A 317 -0.98 35.38 -19.98
CA ALA A 317 -1.97 35.38 -18.93
C ALA A 317 -3.18 36.23 -19.32
N THR A 318 -4.38 35.69 -19.15
CA THR A 318 -5.64 36.40 -19.42
C THR A 318 -6.53 36.35 -18.18
N SER A 319 -7.21 37.45 -17.89
CA SER A 319 -8.13 37.56 -16.76
C SER A 319 -9.47 38.15 -17.22
N ILE A 320 -10.55 37.47 -16.86
CA ILE A 320 -11.92 38.00 -16.87
C ILE A 320 -12.36 38.13 -15.42
N TYR A 321 -12.67 39.34 -14.99
CA TYR A 321 -13.03 39.63 -13.61
C TYR A 321 -14.28 40.49 -13.53
N TYR A 322 -15.27 40.07 -12.74
CA TYR A 322 -16.52 40.80 -12.54
C TYR A 322 -16.45 41.69 -11.30
N LEU A 323 -16.77 42.98 -11.47
CA LEU A 323 -16.78 43.95 -10.37
C LEU A 323 -18.12 43.89 -9.61
N GLN A 324 -18.02 43.76 -8.28
CA GLN A 324 -19.16 43.82 -7.36
C GLN A 324 -18.88 44.83 -6.24
N THR A 325 -19.91 45.60 -5.84
CA THR A 325 -19.86 46.46 -4.65
C THR A 325 -20.99 46.10 -3.69
N GLU A 326 -20.92 46.57 -2.43
CA GLU A 326 -21.98 46.34 -1.44
C GLU A 326 -23.35 46.91 -1.85
N LYS A 327 -23.39 47.87 -2.79
CA LYS A 327 -24.62 48.53 -3.25
C LYS A 327 -25.15 47.99 -4.59
N GLU A 328 -24.27 47.53 -5.47
CA GLU A 328 -24.61 47.02 -6.80
C GLU A 328 -23.86 45.72 -7.10
N LYS A 329 -24.64 44.65 -7.33
CA LYS A 329 -24.11 43.30 -7.60
C LYS A 329 -23.51 43.12 -9.00
N ASN A 330 -23.61 44.12 -9.87
CA ASN A 330 -23.15 44.02 -11.24
C ASN A 330 -22.65 45.37 -11.74
N GLN A 331 -21.34 45.53 -11.88
CA GLN A 331 -20.75 46.75 -12.44
C GLN A 331 -20.04 46.47 -13.76
N GLY A 332 -20.33 45.33 -14.41
CA GLY A 332 -19.62 44.91 -15.62
C GLY A 332 -18.39 44.05 -15.34
N CYS A 333 -17.55 43.86 -16.35
CA CYS A 333 -16.37 43.00 -16.28
C CYS A 333 -15.12 43.68 -16.83
N ASN A 334 -13.98 43.38 -16.21
CA ASN A 334 -12.66 43.69 -16.71
C ASN A 334 -12.11 42.48 -17.46
N TYR A 335 -11.72 42.69 -18.70
CA TYR A 335 -10.88 41.77 -19.47
C TYR A 335 -9.46 42.33 -19.52
N ALA A 336 -8.46 41.51 -19.19
CA ALA A 336 -7.06 41.91 -19.25
C ALA A 336 -6.17 40.77 -19.77
N THR A 337 -5.17 41.12 -20.57
CA THR A 337 -4.11 40.21 -21.03
C THR A 337 -2.75 40.78 -20.62
N SER A 338 -1.81 39.90 -20.25
CA SER A 338 -0.42 40.29 -20.04
C SER A 338 0.57 39.13 -19.98
N ASP A 339 1.87 39.45 -19.91
CA ASP A 339 2.91 38.47 -19.61
C ASP A 339 2.72 37.83 -18.22
N THR A 340 2.24 38.61 -17.24
CA THR A 340 2.04 38.14 -15.86
C THR A 340 0.90 38.87 -15.17
N ILE A 341 -0.06 38.10 -14.64
CA ILE A 341 -1.15 38.59 -13.78
C ILE A 341 -0.95 38.04 -12.37
N LEU A 342 -0.97 38.93 -11.38
CA LEU A 342 -0.86 38.62 -9.96
C LEU A 342 -2.18 38.95 -9.28
N VAL A 343 -2.72 38.02 -8.52
CA VAL A 343 -3.94 38.18 -7.73
C VAL A 343 -3.58 37.99 -6.26
N TYR A 344 -3.68 39.06 -5.47
CA TYR A 344 -3.36 39.08 -4.05
C TYR A 344 -4.61 38.85 -3.21
N PHE A 345 -4.44 38.13 -2.11
CA PHE A 345 -5.49 37.80 -1.17
C PHE A 345 -5.11 38.25 0.23
N ALA A 346 -6.07 38.88 0.93
CA ALA A 346 -5.98 39.21 2.35
C ALA A 346 -7.03 38.39 3.11
N GLU A 347 -6.58 37.57 4.07
CA GLU A 347 -7.46 36.69 4.85
C GLU A 347 -8.35 35.76 4.00
N GLY A 348 -7.86 35.35 2.84
CA GLY A 348 -8.55 34.48 1.88
C GLY A 348 -9.53 35.20 0.96
N LYS A 349 -9.67 36.52 1.10
CA LYS A 349 -10.50 37.37 0.21
C LYS A 349 -9.61 38.09 -0.79
N LEU A 350 -10.12 38.29 -1.99
CA LEU A 350 -9.44 39.08 -3.00
C LEU A 350 -9.16 40.49 -2.46
N ASP A 351 -7.90 40.92 -2.58
CA ASP A 351 -7.42 42.23 -2.13
C ASP A 351 -7.11 43.12 -3.34
N SER A 352 -6.23 42.64 -4.24
CA SER A 352 -5.77 43.43 -5.38
C SER A 352 -5.33 42.56 -6.55
N ILE A 353 -5.40 43.10 -7.76
CA ILE A 353 -4.89 42.47 -8.99
C ILE A 353 -3.83 43.40 -9.58
N ALA A 354 -2.65 42.86 -9.89
CA ALA A 354 -1.57 43.56 -10.56
C ALA A 354 -1.25 42.89 -11.90
N ILE A 355 -1.04 43.73 -12.92
CA ILE A 355 -0.74 43.31 -14.28
C ILE A 355 0.67 43.79 -14.60
N LYS A 356 1.55 42.91 -15.06
CA LYS A 356 2.96 43.21 -15.31
C LYS A 356 3.39 42.71 -16.69
N GLY A 357 4.11 43.55 -17.42
CA GLY A 357 4.61 43.27 -18.77
C GLY A 357 3.81 43.99 -19.85
N GLY A 358 3.92 43.53 -21.09
CA GLY A 358 3.02 43.99 -22.16
C GLY A 358 1.59 43.71 -21.73
N SER A 359 0.73 44.72 -21.72
CA SER A 359 -0.63 44.59 -21.20
C SER A 359 -1.66 45.30 -22.06
N GLU A 360 -2.82 44.67 -22.19
CA GLU A 360 -4.01 45.25 -22.78
C GLU A 360 -5.19 44.97 -21.84
N GLY A 361 -6.03 45.97 -21.61
CA GLY A 361 -7.15 45.87 -20.69
C GLY A 361 -8.36 46.60 -21.24
N ILE A 362 -9.52 45.94 -21.22
CA ILE A 362 -10.79 46.49 -21.67
C ILE A 362 -11.81 46.29 -20.55
N TYR A 363 -12.41 47.40 -20.09
CA TYR A 363 -13.54 47.36 -19.18
C TYR A 363 -14.85 47.41 -19.96
N TYR A 364 -15.74 46.46 -19.68
CA TYR A 364 -17.08 46.36 -20.25
C TYR A 364 -18.12 46.69 -19.16
N PRO A 365 -18.76 47.87 -19.19
CA PRO A 365 -19.85 48.20 -18.27
C PRO A 365 -21.03 47.22 -18.42
N GLU A 366 -21.85 47.03 -17.37
CA GLU A 366 -23.01 46.11 -17.41
C GLU A 366 -23.96 46.39 -18.58
N GLU A 367 -24.17 47.67 -18.93
CA GLU A 367 -25.08 48.10 -19.99
C GLU A 367 -24.57 47.78 -21.41
N PHE A 368 -23.33 47.29 -21.54
CA PHE A 368 -22.70 47.02 -22.84
C PHE A 368 -23.35 45.82 -23.54
N LYS A 369 -24.16 46.09 -24.58
CA LYS A 369 -24.93 45.11 -25.36
C LYS A 369 -24.10 44.30 -26.38
N GLY A 370 -22.76 44.32 -26.30
CA GLY A 370 -21.85 43.58 -27.18
C GLY A 370 -21.78 42.09 -26.84
N LYS A 371 -22.92 41.40 -26.87
CA LYS A 371 -23.16 40.04 -26.36
C LYS A 371 -22.48 38.89 -27.13
N LYS A 372 -21.36 39.10 -27.84
CA LYS A 372 -20.80 38.10 -28.77
C LYS A 372 -19.29 37.82 -28.68
N VAL A 373 -18.56 38.36 -27.71
CA VAL A 373 -17.10 38.12 -27.62
C VAL A 373 -16.75 36.89 -26.78
N PHE A 374 -17.64 36.44 -25.87
CA PHE A 374 -17.30 35.43 -24.86
C PHE A 374 -17.89 34.02 -25.10
N GLU A 375 -18.71 33.82 -26.15
CA GLU A 375 -19.35 32.52 -26.44
C GLU A 375 -18.56 31.60 -27.38
N ASN A 376 -17.46 32.09 -28.00
CA ASN A 376 -16.70 31.31 -28.99
C ASN A 376 -15.45 30.59 -28.43
N GLU A 377 -15.24 30.60 -27.11
CA GLU A 377 -14.12 29.89 -26.45
C GLU A 377 -14.59 28.94 -25.32
N GLN A 378 -15.80 28.38 -25.45
CA GLN A 378 -16.30 27.30 -24.57
C GLN A 378 -15.77 25.93 -24.95
#